data_AF-A0A661UUN7-F1
#
_entry.id   AF-A0A661UUN7-F1
#
_cell.length_a   1.000
_cell.length_b   1.000
_cell.length_c   1.000
_cell.angle_alpha   90.00
_cell.angle_beta   90.00
_cell.angle_gamma   90.00
#
_symmetry.space_group_name_H-M   'P 1'
#
loop_
_entity.id
_entity.type
_entity.pdbx_description
1 polymer ?
#
loop_
_entity_poly.entity_id
_entity_poly.type
_entity_poly.pdbx_seq_one_letter_code
_entity_poly.pdbx_strand_id
1 'polypeptide(L)'
;MSISRRQFILGTGAGLILPSYYDKIFAYFENTGEALLDVPRNAEIELIADFDLGSEYELNLGAPHQEPPEMTVREYARRYFAGEENYLYLREEDDVDFERKMDFWEVIDTWARTDSPNARAYRLLENLDLGPDLCGENAVGRIDFIDGDRPGSDYLGAHAPGQLDLALLQKRLNDLDTGIRILMA
;
A
#
# COMPACT_ATOMS: atom_id res chain seq x y z
N MET A 1 -11.65 32.11 12.17
CA MET A 1 -10.70 31.18 11.53
C MET A 1 -11.30 30.78 10.20
N SER A 2 -10.62 31.04 9.08
CA SER A 2 -11.18 30.79 7.75
C SER A 2 -11.08 29.30 7.40
N ILE A 3 -12.22 28.70 7.13
CA ILE A 3 -12.39 27.43 6.42
C ILE A 3 -11.53 27.49 5.15
N SER A 4 -10.51 26.62 5.06
CA SER A 4 -9.65 26.57 3.87
C SER A 4 -10.43 25.96 2.70
N ARG A 5 -10.07 26.30 1.47
CA ARG A 5 -10.76 25.85 0.24
C ARG A 5 -10.90 24.32 0.10
N ARG A 6 -10.17 23.51 0.88
CA ARG A 6 -10.28 22.04 0.94
C ARG A 6 -11.60 21.52 1.53
N GLN A 7 -12.37 22.34 2.24
CA GLN A 7 -13.58 21.91 2.96
C GLN A 7 -14.90 22.10 2.18
N PHE A 8 -14.89 22.56 0.92
CA PHE A 8 -16.12 23.02 0.25
C PHE A 8 -16.75 22.06 -0.78
N ILE A 9 -16.19 20.87 -1.04
CA ILE A 9 -16.86 19.88 -1.90
C ILE A 9 -17.05 18.59 -1.10
N LEU A 10 -18.12 18.58 -0.31
CA LEU A 10 -18.65 17.41 0.36
C LEU A 10 -19.94 17.03 -0.37
N GLY A 11 -19.87 16.00 -1.22
CA GLY A 11 -21.00 15.54 -2.01
C GLY A 11 -21.83 14.48 -1.29
N THR A 12 -23.08 14.31 -1.71
CA THR A 12 -23.96 13.20 -1.32
C THR A 12 -23.96 12.17 -2.45
N GLY A 13 -23.14 11.12 -2.33
CA GLY A 13 -22.95 10.07 -3.33
C GLY A 13 -22.28 8.85 -2.70
N ALA A 14 -22.53 7.66 -3.25
CA ALA A 14 -21.85 6.45 -2.80
C ALA A 14 -20.33 6.63 -2.96
N GLY A 15 -19.57 6.39 -1.89
CA GLY A 15 -18.12 6.59 -1.87
C GLY A 15 -17.61 7.91 -1.31
N LEU A 16 -18.50 8.78 -0.84
CA LEU A 16 -18.11 10.06 -0.24
C LEU A 16 -18.07 10.00 1.29
N ILE A 17 -17.04 10.61 1.86
CA ILE A 17 -16.85 10.79 3.29
C ILE A 17 -17.75 11.93 3.75
N LEU A 18 -18.64 11.61 4.68
CA LEU A 18 -19.58 12.60 5.21
C LEU A 18 -18.83 13.73 5.95
N PRO A 19 -19.25 15.00 5.78
CA PRO A 19 -18.66 16.15 6.49
C PRO A 19 -18.54 15.92 8.00
N SER A 20 -19.62 15.43 8.59
CA SER A 20 -19.71 15.17 10.02
C SER A 20 -18.72 14.12 10.50
N TYR A 21 -18.34 13.18 9.63
CA TYR A 21 -17.31 12.20 9.97
C TYR A 21 -15.92 12.82 9.91
N TYR A 22 -15.62 13.62 8.88
CA TYR A 22 -14.37 14.36 8.78
C TYR A 22 -14.17 15.26 10.01
N ASP A 23 -15.19 16.02 10.39
CA ASP A 23 -15.14 16.89 11.57
C ASP A 23 -14.91 16.09 12.87
N LYS A 24 -15.50 14.89 12.98
CA LYS A 24 -15.30 13.99 14.11
C LYS A 24 -13.84 13.53 14.21
N ILE A 25 -13.25 13.02 13.12
CA ILE A 25 -11.87 12.54 13.15
C ILE A 25 -10.88 13.68 13.36
N PHE A 26 -11.15 14.85 12.76
CA PHE A 26 -10.28 16.01 12.88
C PHE A 26 -10.31 16.56 14.30
N ALA A 27 -11.50 16.70 14.89
CA ALA A 27 -11.63 17.12 16.28
C ALA A 27 -11.00 16.11 17.25
N TYR A 28 -11.08 14.80 16.98
CA TYR A 28 -10.40 13.79 17.78
C TYR A 28 -8.88 13.96 17.70
N PHE A 29 -8.34 14.12 16.50
CA PHE A 29 -6.92 14.34 16.26
C PHE A 29 -6.40 15.61 16.94
N GLU A 30 -7.09 16.74 16.81
CA GLU A 30 -6.71 18.00 17.45
C GLU A 30 -6.66 17.91 18.99
N ASN A 31 -7.51 17.07 19.59
CA ASN A 31 -7.58 16.91 21.04
C ASN A 31 -6.61 15.87 21.60
N THR A 32 -6.23 14.86 20.82
CA THR A 32 -5.46 13.70 21.29
C THR A 32 -4.07 13.61 20.69
N GLY A 33 -3.85 14.18 19.50
CA GLY A 33 -2.66 13.98 18.69
C GLY A 33 -2.64 12.65 17.92
N GLU A 34 -3.68 11.83 18.01
CA GLU A 34 -3.76 10.50 17.41
C GLU A 34 -4.93 10.40 16.43
N ALA A 35 -4.76 9.65 15.34
CA ALA A 35 -5.87 9.37 14.43
C ALA A 35 -6.90 8.41 15.02
N LEU A 36 -8.17 8.68 14.73
CA LEU A 36 -9.27 7.79 15.07
C LEU A 36 -9.42 6.69 14.00
N LEU A 37 -8.81 5.53 14.23
CA LEU A 37 -8.97 4.33 13.40
C LEU A 37 -10.18 3.50 13.88
N ASP A 38 -11.33 3.67 13.22
CA ASP A 38 -12.52 2.86 13.52
C ASP A 38 -12.26 1.39 13.10
N VAL A 39 -12.13 0.50 14.07
CA VAL A 39 -11.87 -0.93 13.82
C VAL A 39 -13.03 -1.57 13.05
N PRO A 40 -12.78 -2.36 12.00
CA PRO A 40 -13.84 -3.07 11.27
C PRO A 40 -14.56 -4.05 12.19
N ARG A 41 -15.84 -4.35 11.88
CA ARG A 41 -16.64 -5.31 12.65
C ARG A 41 -16.04 -6.70 12.66
N ASN A 42 -15.48 -7.12 11.52
CA ASN A 42 -14.73 -8.35 11.35
C ASN A 42 -13.39 -7.97 10.71
N ALA A 43 -12.29 -8.09 11.45
CA ALA A 43 -10.95 -7.86 10.93
C ALA A 43 -10.39 -9.19 10.41
N GLU A 44 -10.28 -9.34 9.09
CA GLU A 44 -9.72 -10.55 8.45
C GLU A 44 -8.32 -10.29 7.89
N ILE A 45 -8.04 -9.04 7.51
CA ILE A 45 -6.79 -8.63 6.89
C ILE A 45 -6.21 -7.48 7.71
N GLU A 46 -4.92 -7.58 8.06
CA GLU A 46 -4.20 -6.50 8.73
C GLU A 46 -3.25 -5.82 7.74
N LEU A 47 -3.40 -4.50 7.62
CA LEU A 47 -2.56 -3.62 6.83
C LEU A 47 -1.72 -2.77 7.79
N ILE A 48 -0.40 -2.90 7.73
CA ILE A 48 0.51 -2.20 8.62
C ILE A 48 0.95 -0.90 7.96
N ALA A 49 0.67 0.23 8.60
CA ALA A 49 1.15 1.55 8.23
C ALA A 49 2.45 1.80 9.00
N ASP A 50 3.58 1.65 8.32
CA ASP A 50 4.91 1.91 8.86
C ASP A 50 5.32 3.34 8.52
N PHE A 51 5.81 4.10 9.50
CA PHE A 51 6.23 5.47 9.26
C PHE A 51 7.60 5.47 8.60
N ASP A 52 7.61 5.58 7.28
CA ASP A 52 8.84 5.60 6.50
C ASP A 52 9.64 6.88 6.83
N LEU A 53 10.97 6.77 6.81
CA LEU A 53 11.93 7.83 7.10
C LEU A 53 11.79 9.05 6.17
N GLY A 54 10.94 8.94 5.14
CA GLY A 54 10.60 9.96 4.15
C GLY A 54 9.44 10.91 4.49
N SER A 55 8.82 10.80 5.68
CA SER A 55 7.71 11.64 6.21
C SER A 55 6.26 11.21 5.91
N GLU A 56 6.07 10.04 5.32
CA GLU A 56 4.74 9.47 5.02
C GLU A 56 4.65 8.04 5.56
N TYR A 57 3.44 7.50 5.65
CA TYR A 57 3.21 6.11 6.08
C TYR A 57 3.17 5.18 4.86
N GLU A 58 4.09 4.21 4.79
CA GLU A 58 4.03 3.13 3.80
C GLU A 58 3.10 2.02 4.30
N LEU A 59 2.13 1.65 3.46
CA LEU A 59 1.19 0.57 3.75
C LEU A 59 1.78 -0.77 3.33
N ASN A 60 1.75 -1.73 4.25
CA ASN A 60 2.41 -3.03 4.14
C ASN A 60 1.44 -4.18 4.47
N LEU A 61 1.32 -5.15 3.57
CA LEU A 61 0.57 -6.39 3.80
C LEU A 61 1.51 -7.51 4.24
N GLY A 62 1.84 -7.52 5.53
CA GLY A 62 2.89 -8.34 6.13
C GLY A 62 3.84 -7.49 6.95
N ALA A 63 4.92 -8.09 7.47
CA ALA A 63 5.89 -7.37 8.28
C ALA A 63 6.62 -6.29 7.46
N PRO A 64 6.65 -5.02 7.90
CA PRO A 64 7.48 -4.00 7.29
C PRO A 64 8.95 -4.42 7.24
N HIS A 65 9.68 -3.96 6.22
CA HIS A 65 11.09 -4.28 5.98
C HIS A 65 11.42 -5.78 5.89
N GLN A 66 10.43 -6.62 5.54
CA GLN A 66 10.71 -7.99 5.16
C GLN A 66 11.75 -8.00 4.03
N GLU A 67 12.73 -8.89 4.10
CA GLU A 67 13.70 -9.11 3.01
C GLU A 67 13.24 -10.22 2.08
N PRO A 68 13.68 -10.23 0.80
CA PRO A 68 13.49 -11.38 -0.08
C PRO A 68 14.03 -12.66 0.56
N PRO A 69 13.32 -13.79 0.43
CA PRO A 69 13.83 -15.06 0.92
C PRO A 69 15.04 -15.50 0.09
N GLU A 70 15.99 -16.20 0.72
CA GLU A 70 17.04 -16.89 -0.02
C GLU A 70 16.43 -17.92 -0.97
N MET A 71 16.89 -17.93 -2.23
CA MET A 71 16.39 -18.87 -3.22
C MET A 71 17.47 -19.30 -4.21
N THR A 72 17.25 -20.46 -4.81
CA THR A 72 18.00 -20.96 -5.96
C THR A 72 17.48 -20.35 -7.26
N VAL A 73 18.27 -20.41 -8.32
CA VAL A 73 17.82 -19.99 -9.66
C VAL A 73 16.57 -20.77 -10.08
N ARG A 74 16.45 -22.05 -9.71
CA ARG A 74 15.26 -22.86 -9.95
C ARG A 74 14.01 -22.30 -9.30
N GLU A 75 14.09 -21.95 -8.02
CA GLU A 75 12.96 -21.41 -7.26
C GLU A 75 12.53 -20.05 -7.81
N TYR A 76 13.49 -19.19 -8.14
CA TYR A 76 13.26 -17.90 -8.77
C TYR A 76 12.58 -18.04 -10.15
N ALA A 77 13.10 -18.91 -11.01
CA ALA A 77 12.53 -19.18 -12.33
C ALA A 77 11.08 -19.69 -12.25
N ARG A 78 10.81 -20.63 -11.34
CA ARG A 78 9.44 -21.16 -11.16
C ARG A 78 8.48 -20.11 -10.62
N ARG A 79 8.94 -19.25 -9.73
CA ARG A 79 8.11 -18.23 -9.09
C ARG A 79 7.78 -17.07 -10.02
N TYR A 80 8.78 -16.57 -10.75
CA TYR A 80 8.64 -15.31 -11.51
C TYR A 80 8.61 -15.46 -13.03
N PHE A 81 9.07 -16.61 -13.56
CA PHE A 81 9.14 -16.87 -15.01
C PHE A 81 8.21 -18.01 -15.43
N ALA A 82 7.41 -18.57 -14.50
CA ALA A 82 6.58 -19.75 -14.73
C ALA A 82 7.38 -21.01 -15.15
N GLY A 83 8.66 -21.08 -14.78
CA GLY A 83 9.51 -22.25 -14.98
C GLY A 83 10.89 -21.94 -15.56
N GLU A 84 11.74 -22.95 -15.51
CA GLU A 84 13.13 -22.91 -15.98
C GLU A 84 13.25 -22.62 -17.48
N GLU A 85 12.38 -23.20 -18.32
CA GLU A 85 12.40 -22.99 -19.79
C GLU A 85 12.14 -21.53 -20.17
N ASN A 86 11.11 -20.92 -19.57
CA ASN A 86 10.80 -19.51 -19.79
C ASN A 86 11.87 -18.58 -19.22
N TYR A 87 12.50 -18.96 -18.10
CA TYR A 87 13.62 -18.20 -17.54
C TYR A 87 14.78 -18.15 -18.55
N LEU A 88 15.22 -19.29 -19.09
CA LEU A 88 16.29 -19.36 -20.09
C LEU A 88 15.94 -18.54 -21.34
N TYR A 89 14.70 -18.68 -21.83
CA TYR A 89 14.23 -17.95 -23.00
C TYR A 89 14.22 -16.43 -22.77
N LEU A 90 13.68 -15.94 -21.65
CA LEU A 90 13.54 -14.52 -21.36
C LEU A 90 14.85 -13.85 -20.92
N ARG A 91 15.78 -14.61 -20.34
CA ARG A 91 17.12 -14.13 -19.96
C ARG A 91 18.15 -14.29 -21.07
N GLU A 92 17.80 -14.97 -22.16
CA GLU A 92 18.73 -15.32 -23.25
C GLU A 92 19.96 -16.10 -22.73
N GLU A 93 19.73 -17.02 -21.79
CA GLU A 93 20.76 -17.86 -21.17
C GLU A 93 20.58 -19.33 -21.59
N ASP A 94 21.67 -20.02 -21.92
CA ASP A 94 21.63 -21.42 -22.37
C ASP A 94 22.27 -22.42 -21.39
N ASP A 95 23.14 -21.95 -20.47
CA ASP A 95 23.91 -22.79 -19.55
C ASP A 95 23.86 -22.22 -18.13
N VAL A 96 22.82 -22.61 -17.39
CA VAL A 96 22.52 -22.08 -16.05
C VAL A 96 22.53 -23.21 -15.03
N ASP A 97 23.31 -23.05 -13.97
CA ASP A 97 23.21 -23.89 -12.78
C ASP A 97 21.96 -23.49 -11.97
N PHE A 98 20.89 -24.26 -12.15
CA PHE A 98 19.61 -24.02 -11.47
C PHE A 98 19.66 -24.24 -9.95
N GLU A 99 20.64 -24.96 -9.42
CA GLU A 99 20.79 -25.18 -7.98
C GLU A 99 21.67 -24.10 -7.32
N ARG A 100 22.27 -23.21 -8.12
CA ARG A 100 23.03 -22.05 -7.62
C ARG A 100 22.13 -21.18 -6.76
N LYS A 101 22.63 -20.81 -5.58
CA LYS A 101 22.00 -19.77 -4.74
C LYS A 101 22.17 -18.41 -5.40
N MET A 102 21.07 -17.68 -5.50
CA MET A 102 21.07 -16.33 -6.01
C MET A 102 21.52 -15.36 -4.93
N ASP A 103 22.25 -14.34 -5.33
CA ASP A 103 22.57 -13.24 -4.43
C ASP A 103 21.34 -12.35 -4.21
N PHE A 104 21.41 -11.54 -3.16
CA PHE A 104 20.32 -10.64 -2.77
C PHE A 104 19.92 -9.69 -3.91
N TRP A 105 20.89 -9.12 -4.63
CA TRP A 105 20.66 -8.14 -5.69
C TRP A 105 20.04 -8.76 -6.94
N GLU A 106 20.30 -10.04 -7.21
CA GLU A 106 19.63 -10.78 -8.28
C GLU A 106 18.13 -10.99 -8.02
N VAL A 107 17.70 -10.98 -6.76
CA VAL A 107 16.32 -11.30 -6.35
C VAL A 107 15.52 -10.05 -5.99
N ILE A 108 16.16 -9.07 -5.35
CA ILE A 108 15.50 -7.95 -4.68
C ILE A 108 14.57 -7.18 -5.60
N ASP A 109 14.97 -6.84 -6.82
CA ASP A 109 14.17 -5.99 -7.71
C ASP A 109 12.85 -6.67 -8.10
N THR A 110 12.92 -7.94 -8.52
CA THR A 110 11.72 -8.70 -8.88
C THR A 110 10.83 -8.95 -7.67
N TRP A 111 11.42 -9.30 -6.54
CA TRP A 111 10.69 -9.52 -5.30
C TRP A 111 10.03 -8.23 -4.79
N ALA A 112 10.74 -7.11 -4.79
CA ALA A 112 10.26 -5.79 -4.36
C ALA A 112 9.10 -5.29 -5.21
N ARG A 113 9.04 -5.70 -6.47
CA ARG A 113 7.91 -5.38 -7.34
C ARG A 113 6.75 -6.33 -7.20
N THR A 114 6.95 -7.55 -6.74
CA THR A 114 5.94 -8.62 -6.81
C THR A 114 5.42 -9.08 -5.46
N ASP A 115 6.31 -9.40 -4.53
CA ASP A 115 5.99 -10.16 -3.32
C ASP A 115 6.24 -9.40 -2.03
N SER A 116 6.93 -8.27 -2.10
CA SER A 116 7.17 -7.44 -0.93
C SER A 116 5.84 -7.00 -0.28
N PRO A 117 5.84 -6.79 1.04
CA PRO A 117 4.65 -6.38 1.78
C PRO A 117 4.00 -5.11 1.22
N ASN A 118 4.80 -4.12 0.81
CA ASN A 118 4.32 -2.88 0.20
C ASN A 118 3.72 -3.09 -1.21
N ALA A 119 4.35 -3.91 -2.07
CA ALA A 119 3.79 -4.24 -3.38
C ALA A 119 2.48 -5.02 -3.27
N ARG A 120 2.35 -5.88 -2.25
CA ARG A 120 1.11 -6.61 -1.97
C ARG A 120 0.01 -5.69 -1.45
N ALA A 121 0.35 -4.72 -0.58
CA ALA A 121 -0.57 -3.69 -0.13
C ALA A 121 -1.06 -2.80 -1.29
N TYR A 122 -0.14 -2.36 -2.16
CA TYR A 122 -0.46 -1.61 -3.36
C TYR A 122 -1.52 -2.33 -4.19
N ARG A 123 -1.27 -3.59 -4.57
CA ARG A 123 -2.20 -4.36 -5.39
C ARG A 123 -3.52 -4.65 -4.69
N LEU A 124 -3.52 -4.82 -3.37
CA LEU A 124 -4.75 -4.98 -2.61
C LEU A 124 -5.61 -3.71 -2.72
N LEU A 125 -5.02 -2.54 -2.50
CA LEU A 125 -5.72 -1.26 -2.44
C LEU A 125 -6.12 -0.73 -3.82
N GLU A 126 -5.29 -0.91 -4.85
CA GLU A 126 -5.57 -0.45 -6.22
C GLU A 126 -6.81 -1.13 -6.80
N ASN A 127 -7.10 -2.36 -6.38
CA ASN A 127 -8.29 -3.11 -6.81
C ASN A 127 -9.58 -2.68 -6.09
N LEU A 128 -9.50 -1.74 -5.13
CA LEU A 128 -10.66 -1.23 -4.40
C LEU A 128 -11.10 0.13 -4.95
N ASP A 129 -12.41 0.37 -4.94
CA ASP A 129 -12.96 1.70 -5.21
C ASP A 129 -12.75 2.61 -3.98
N LEU A 130 -11.56 3.16 -3.81
CA LEU A 130 -11.26 4.10 -2.71
C LEU A 130 -12.05 5.41 -2.82
N GLY A 131 -12.61 5.69 -4.00
CA GLY A 131 -13.43 6.88 -4.24
C GLY A 131 -12.63 8.17 -4.41
N PRO A 132 -13.31 9.24 -4.86
CA PRO A 132 -12.66 10.51 -5.19
C PRO A 132 -12.14 11.27 -3.96
N ASP A 133 -12.60 10.93 -2.75
CA ASP A 133 -12.22 11.60 -1.51
C ASP A 133 -10.84 11.19 -0.99
N LEU A 134 -10.23 10.15 -1.57
CA LEU A 134 -8.87 9.67 -1.27
C LEU A 134 -7.90 9.79 -2.46
N CYS A 135 -8.42 9.84 -3.69
CA CYS A 135 -7.59 9.80 -4.91
C CYS A 135 -7.88 10.94 -5.92
N GLY A 136 -8.85 11.82 -5.65
CA GLY A 136 -9.25 12.91 -6.55
C GLY A 136 -8.50 14.24 -6.34
N GLU A 137 -8.61 15.16 -7.31
CA GLU A 137 -7.96 16.49 -7.25
C GLU A 137 -8.42 17.35 -6.06
N ASN A 138 -9.66 17.14 -5.59
CA ASN A 138 -10.25 17.82 -4.43
C ASN A 138 -10.44 16.88 -3.24
N ALA A 139 -9.67 15.80 -3.18
CA ALA A 139 -9.76 14.80 -2.13
C ALA A 139 -9.51 15.42 -0.74
N VAL A 140 -10.25 14.94 0.26
CA VAL A 140 -10.11 15.37 1.66
C VAL A 140 -9.03 14.56 2.39
N GLY A 141 -8.73 13.36 1.90
CA GLY A 141 -7.55 12.58 2.27
C GLY A 141 -6.76 12.20 1.03
N ARG A 142 -5.59 11.59 1.21
CA ARG A 142 -4.69 11.24 0.11
C ARG A 142 -4.08 9.87 0.33
N ILE A 143 -4.23 9.00 -0.66
CA ILE A 143 -3.46 7.77 -0.79
C ILE A 143 -2.67 7.83 -2.10
N ASP A 144 -1.35 7.80 -1.98
CA ASP A 144 -0.43 7.89 -3.10
C ASP A 144 0.01 6.50 -3.54
N PHE A 145 -0.35 6.14 -4.76
CA PHE A 145 0.09 4.91 -5.41
C PHE A 145 1.36 5.22 -6.20
N ILE A 146 2.48 4.64 -5.78
CA ILE A 146 3.79 4.83 -6.40
C ILE A 146 4.18 3.53 -7.13
N ASP A 147 4.38 3.62 -8.44
CA ASP A 147 4.96 2.57 -9.30
C ASP A 147 6.18 3.18 -10.00
N GLY A 148 7.38 2.86 -9.52
CA GLY A 148 8.65 3.38 -10.03
C GLY A 148 8.84 4.89 -9.81
N ASP A 149 9.29 5.28 -8.62
CA ASP A 149 9.53 6.69 -8.24
C ASP A 149 10.60 7.40 -9.10
N ARG A 150 11.46 6.63 -9.78
CA ARG A 150 12.55 7.12 -10.62
C ARG A 150 12.99 6.07 -11.66
N PRO A 151 13.68 6.46 -12.73
CA PRO A 151 14.19 5.52 -13.73
C PRO A 151 15.03 4.41 -13.09
N GLY A 152 14.68 3.16 -13.40
CA GLY A 152 15.35 1.96 -12.84
C GLY A 152 14.91 1.58 -11.43
N SER A 153 13.85 2.19 -10.91
CA SER A 153 13.24 1.79 -9.63
C SER A 153 12.14 0.77 -9.86
N ASP A 154 12.28 -0.40 -9.26
CA ASP A 154 11.25 -1.44 -9.20
C ASP A 154 10.32 -1.29 -7.99
N TYR A 155 10.36 -0.12 -7.34
CA TYR A 155 9.53 0.20 -6.19
C TYR A 155 8.04 0.20 -6.53
N LEU A 156 7.24 -0.49 -5.72
CA LEU A 156 5.78 -0.48 -5.80
C LEU A 156 5.19 -0.39 -4.39
N GLY A 157 4.44 0.67 -4.10
CA GLY A 157 3.91 0.90 -2.75
C GLY A 157 2.81 1.95 -2.67
N ALA A 158 1.96 1.81 -1.66
CA ALA A 158 0.87 2.75 -1.37
C ALA A 158 1.21 3.53 -0.09
N HIS A 159 1.12 4.85 -0.16
CA HIS A 159 1.50 5.76 0.91
C HIS A 159 0.32 6.60 1.40
N ALA A 160 0.32 6.90 2.69
CA ALA A 160 -0.58 7.86 3.31
C ALA A 160 0.24 9.00 3.94
N PRO A 161 0.06 10.27 3.53
CA PRO A 161 0.89 11.38 4.03
C PRO A 161 0.81 11.61 5.54
N GLY A 162 -0.30 11.24 6.18
CA GLY A 162 -0.46 11.39 7.61
C GLY A 162 -1.53 10.50 8.23
N GLN A 163 -1.63 10.57 9.55
CA GLN A 163 -2.55 9.73 10.30
C GLN A 163 -4.03 10.01 9.98
N LEU A 164 -4.36 11.26 9.61
CA LEU A 164 -5.72 11.61 9.17
C LEU A 164 -6.09 10.88 7.87
N ASP A 165 -5.16 10.74 6.94
CA ASP A 165 -5.37 9.99 5.70
C ASP A 165 -5.61 8.50 5.99
N LEU A 166 -4.87 7.93 6.96
CA LEU A 166 -5.11 6.56 7.44
C LEU A 166 -6.50 6.39 8.06
N ALA A 167 -7.00 7.36 8.83
CA ALA A 167 -8.36 7.33 9.38
C ALA A 167 -9.44 7.38 8.28
N LEU A 168 -9.24 8.25 7.28
CA LEU A 168 -10.15 8.34 6.14
C LEU A 168 -10.14 7.06 5.31
N LEU A 169 -8.95 6.46 5.11
CA LEU A 169 -8.81 5.16 4.45
C LEU A 169 -9.52 4.06 5.25
N GLN A 170 -9.29 3.96 6.57
CA GLN A 170 -9.96 2.95 7.41
C GLN A 170 -11.48 3.08 7.33
N LYS A 171 -12.02 4.30 7.35
CA LYS A 171 -13.45 4.52 7.12
C LYS A 171 -13.88 3.98 5.76
N ARG A 172 -13.17 4.30 4.69
CA ARG A 172 -13.54 3.85 3.35
C ARG A 172 -13.52 2.34 3.23
N LEU A 173 -12.51 1.68 3.81
CA LEU A 173 -12.41 0.22 3.89
C LEU A 173 -13.60 -0.39 4.64
N ASN A 174 -14.02 0.24 5.74
CA ASN A 174 -15.22 -0.17 6.48
C ASN A 174 -16.51 0.02 5.67
N ASP A 175 -16.64 1.13 4.93
CA ASP A 175 -17.82 1.41 4.09
C ASP A 175 -17.93 0.42 2.91
N LEU A 176 -16.80 -0.12 2.46
CA LEU A 176 -16.70 -1.16 1.44
C LEU A 176 -16.83 -2.59 2.01
N ASP A 177 -16.95 -2.73 3.33
CA ASP A 177 -17.05 -4.02 4.04
C ASP A 177 -15.90 -4.99 3.70
N THR A 178 -14.68 -4.47 3.55
CA THR A 178 -13.52 -5.28 3.14
C THR A 178 -12.94 -6.15 4.25
N GLY A 179 -13.29 -5.87 5.51
CA GLY A 179 -12.69 -6.51 6.68
C GLY A 179 -11.19 -6.18 6.89
N ILE A 180 -10.68 -5.15 6.20
CA ILE A 180 -9.29 -4.70 6.35
C ILE A 180 -9.16 -3.76 7.54
N ARG A 181 -8.21 -4.05 8.44
CA ARG A 181 -7.84 -3.23 9.58
C ARG A 181 -6.45 -2.63 9.37
N ILE A 182 -6.33 -1.32 9.57
CA ILE A 182 -5.07 -0.61 9.58
C ILE A 182 -4.48 -0.63 10.99
N LEU A 183 -3.19 -0.93 11.08
CA LEU A 183 -2.37 -0.88 12.29
C LEU A 183 -1.22 0.09 12.05
N MET A 184 -0.96 1.02 12.96
CA MET A 184 0.23 1.88 12.88
C MET A 184 1.36 1.21 13.67
N ALA A 185 2.54 1.08 13.05
CA ALA A 185 3.75 0.50 13.66
C ALA A 185 4.68 1.57 14.25
#